data_AF-A0A939CS60-F1
#
_entry.id   AF-A0A939CS60-F1
#
_cell.length_a   1.000
_cell.length_b   1.000
_cell.length_c   1.000
_cell.angle_alpha   90.00
_cell.angle_beta   90.00
_cell.angle_gamma   90.00
#
_symmetry.space_group_name_H-M   'P 1'
#
loop_
_entity.id
_entity.type
_entity.pdbx_description
1 polymer ?
#
loop_
_entity_poly.entity_id
_entity_poly.type
_entity_poly.pdbx_seq_one_letter_code
_entity_poly.pdbx_strand_id
1 'polypeptide(L)' 'YNLHDFRWDNALAAGRKIFQNDFPEEVTVYLIEAANLGFGLELSPIIKHSADLVFEEITALIRQNFDF' A
#
# COMPACT_ATOMS: atom_id res chain seq x y z
N TYR A 1 17.41 -5.86 11.76
CA TYR A 1 16.99 -4.90 10.73
C TYR A 1 16.96 -5.59 9.39
N ASN A 2 15.78 -5.83 8.83
CA ASN A 2 15.61 -6.37 7.47
C ASN A 2 14.99 -5.29 6.58
N LEU A 3 14.94 -5.51 5.26
CA LEU A 3 14.31 -4.57 4.32
C LEU A 3 12.81 -4.38 4.58
N HIS A 4 12.16 -5.24 5.38
CA HIS A 4 10.76 -5.10 5.78
C HIS A 4 10.56 -4.13 6.96
N ASP A 5 11.63 -3.70 7.64
CA ASP A 5 11.56 -2.56 8.57
C ASP A 5 11.41 -1.22 7.82
N PHE A 6 11.54 -1.24 6.49
CA PHE A 6 11.25 -0.08 5.64
C PHE A 6 9.73 0.08 5.49
N ARG A 7 9.17 0.87 6.40
CA ARG A 7 7.75 1.20 6.45
C ARG A 7 7.35 2.21 5.37
N TRP A 8 6.05 2.32 5.11
CA TRP A 8 5.48 3.26 4.14
C TRP A 8 5.89 4.71 4.41
N ASP A 9 5.99 5.12 5.68
CA ASP A 9 6.36 6.48 6.06
C ASP A 9 7.83 6.80 5.75
N ASN A 10 8.72 5.80 5.84
CA ASN A 10 10.10 5.92 5.37
C ASN A 10 10.14 6.09 3.84
N ALA A 11 9.29 5.35 3.10
CA ALA A 11 9.17 5.48 1.65
C ALA A 11 8.75 6.90 1.24
N LEU A 12 7.76 7.46 1.93
CA LEU A 12 7.31 8.83 1.68
C LEU A 12 8.37 9.88 2.02
N ALA A 13 9.08 9.70 3.14
CA ALA A 13 10.17 10.60 3.52
C ALA A 13 11.31 10.59 2.50
N ALA A 14 11.70 9.39 2.04
CA ALA A 14 12.72 9.23 1.00
C ALA A 14 12.26 9.84 -0.34
N GLY A 15 11.03 9.55 -0.77
CA GLY A 15 10.45 10.09 -2.00
C GLY A 15 10.42 11.62 -2.00
N ARG A 16 9.90 12.25 -0.93
CA ARG A 16 9.90 13.72 -0.82
C ARG A 16 11.29 14.33 -0.95
N LYS A 17 12.30 13.70 -0.33
CA LYS A 17 13.68 14.18 -0.39
C LYS A 17 14.28 14.06 -1.79
N ILE A 18 13.98 12.99 -2.52
CA ILE A 18 14.53 12.69 -3.84
C ILE A 18 13.86 13.57 -4.91
N PHE A 19 12.53 13.61 -4.92
CA PHE A 19 11.75 14.23 -6.00
C PHE A 19 11.42 15.70 -5.76
N GLN A 20 11.50 16.18 -4.51
CA GLN A 20 11.30 17.59 -4.16
C GLN A 20 9.99 18.14 -4.77
N ASN A 21 10.10 19.08 -5.72
CA ASN A 21 8.95 19.71 -6.38
C ASN A 21 8.21 18.77 -7.34
N ASP A 22 8.84 17.67 -7.74
CA ASP A 22 8.23 16.64 -8.60
C ASP A 22 7.56 15.53 -7.77
N PHE A 23 7.57 15.63 -6.43
CA PHE A 23 6.87 14.68 -5.59
C PHE A 23 5.34 14.88 -5.67
N PRO A 24 4.53 13.81 -5.74
CA PRO A 24 3.08 13.94 -5.82
C PRO A 24 2.48 14.76 -4.67
N GLU A 25 1.55 15.67 -5.00
CA GLU A 25 0.84 16.49 -4.01
C GLU A 25 -0.10 15.64 -3.14
N GLU A 26 -0.74 14.65 -3.75
CA GLU A 26 -1.65 13.72 -3.08
C GLU A 26 -1.11 12.30 -3.12
N VAL A 27 -1.02 11.66 -1.95
CA VAL A 27 -0.59 10.27 -1.80
C VAL A 27 -1.52 9.56 -0.83
N THR A 28 -2.16 8.49 -1.33
CA THR A 28 -3.02 7.61 -0.52
C THR A 28 -2.27 6.33 -0.18
N VAL A 29 -2.32 5.91 1.09
CA VAL A 29 -1.67 4.68 1.57
C VAL A 29 -2.74 3.74 2.13
N TYR A 30 -2.84 2.54 1.56
CA TYR A 30 -3.72 1.47 2.03
C TYR A 30 -2.91 0.49 2.88
N LEU A 31 -3.41 0.19 4.09
CA LEU A 31 -2.77 -0.73 5.02
C LEU A 31 -3.73 -1.85 5.37
N ILE A 32 -3.22 -3.09 5.38
CA ILE A 32 -3.93 -4.27 5.86
C ILE A 32 -3.17 -4.77 7.09
N GLU A 33 -3.85 -4.80 8.24
CA GLU A 33 -3.25 -5.30 9.48
C GLU A 33 -3.00 -6.81 9.38
N ALA A 34 -1.81 -7.26 9.77
CA ALA A 34 -1.47 -8.68 9.74
C ALA A 34 -2.24 -9.45 10.83
N ALA A 35 -2.89 -10.55 10.44
CA ALA A 35 -3.64 -11.41 11.38
C ALA A 35 -2.72 -12.39 12.13
N ASN A 36 -1.65 -12.86 11.49
CA ASN A 36 -0.68 -13.78 12.08
C ASN A 36 0.69 -13.61 11.39
N LEU A 37 1.76 -13.61 12.18
CA LEU A 37 3.16 -13.46 11.71
C LEU A 37 4.00 -14.73 11.92
N GLY A 38 3.37 -15.84 12.32
CA GLY A 38 4.01 -17.15 12.39
C GLY A 38 4.37 -17.71 11.01
N PHE A 39 5.22 -18.73 10.98
CA PHE A 39 5.64 -19.35 9.73
C PHE A 39 4.47 -19.95 8.96
N GLY A 40 4.37 -19.61 7.68
CA GLY A 40 3.37 -20.08 6.74
C GLY A 40 3.72 -19.62 5.33
N LEU A 41 3.13 -20.25 4.33
CA LEU A 41 3.33 -19.88 2.92
C LEU A 41 2.19 -19.03 2.36
N GLU A 42 1.01 -19.14 2.96
CA GLU A 42 -0.24 -18.57 2.45
C GLU A 42 -0.75 -17.43 3.33
N LEU A 43 -1.53 -16.53 2.72
CA LEU A 43 -2.31 -15.56 3.46
C LEU A 43 -3.44 -16.26 4.22
N SER A 44 -3.72 -15.81 5.44
CA SER A 44 -4.94 -16.23 6.12
C SER A 44 -6.17 -15.74 5.34
N PRO A 45 -7.31 -16.46 5.44
CA PRO A 45 -8.52 -16.09 4.69
C PRO A 45 -8.98 -14.64 4.91
N ILE A 46 -8.83 -14.12 6.14
CA ILE A 46 -9.20 -12.74 6.46
C ILE A 46 -8.30 -11.72 5.76
N ILE A 47 -6.99 -11.99 5.68
CA ILE A 47 -6.03 -11.11 5.01
C ILE A 47 -6.23 -11.14 3.50
N LYS A 48 -6.51 -12.31 2.93
CA LYS A 48 -6.86 -12.42 1.52
C LYS A 48 -8.11 -11.61 1.20
N HIS A 49 -9.16 -11.73 2.02
CA HIS A 49 -10.38 -10.94 1.84
C HIS A 49 -10.12 -9.43 1.93
N SER A 50 -9.32 -8.97 2.89
CA SER A 50 -8.94 -7.56 2.99
C SER A 50 -8.13 -7.08 1.78
N ALA A 51 -7.25 -7.93 1.22
CA ALA A 51 -6.50 -7.61 0.01
C ALA A 51 -7.43 -7.48 -1.22
N ASP A 52 -8.42 -8.37 -1.34
CA ASP A 52 -9.43 -8.30 -2.40
C ASP A 52 -10.23 -6.98 -2.31
N LEU A 53 -10.62 -6.55 -1.11
CA LEU A 53 -11.33 -5.27 -0.91
C LEU A 53 -10.50 -4.05 -1.35
N VAL A 54 -9.25 -3.98 -0.91
CA VAL A 54 -8.33 -2.88 -1.29
C VAL A 54 -8.07 -2.90 -2.80
N PHE A 55 -7.92 -4.08 -3.39
CA PHE A 55 -7.74 -4.22 -4.84
C PHE A 55 -8.94 -3.67 -5.62
N GLU A 56 -10.16 -4.04 -5.23
CA GLU A 56 -11.38 -3.54 -5.87
C GLU A 56 -11.53 -2.02 -5.71
N GLU A 57 -11.22 -1.47 -4.53
CA GLU A 57 -11.26 -0.03 -4.27
C GLU A 57 -10.27 0.74 -5.16
N ILE A 58 -9.01 0.30 -5.22
CA ILE A 58 -7.98 0.92 -6.07
C ILE A 58 -8.38 0.82 -7.55
N THR A 59 -8.92 -0.32 -7.96
CA THR A 59 -9.37 -0.52 -9.35
C THR A 59 -10.54 0.40 -9.70
N ALA A 60 -11.50 0.58 -8.79
CA ALA A 60 -12.61 1.48 -8.97
C ALA A 60 -12.15 2.94 -9.06
N LEU A 61 -11.25 3.37 -8.16
CA LEU A 61 -10.67 4.72 -8.16
C LEU A 61 -9.94 5.01 -9.47
N ILE A 62 -9.11 4.07 -9.93
CA ILE A 62 -8.37 4.20 -11.19
C ILE A 62 -9.34 4.36 -12.37
N ARG A 63 -10.39 3.53 -12.45
CA ARG A 63 -11.39 3.63 -13.53
C ARG A 63 -12.09 4.99 -13.55
N GLN A 64 -12.55 5.47 -12.38
CA GLN A 64 -13.19 6.77 -12.26
C GLN A 64 -12.29 7.93 -12.70
N ASN A 65 -10.99 7.84 -12.44
CA ASN A 65 -10.02 8.86 -12.82
C ASN A 65 -9.63 8.82 -14.31
N PHE A 66 -9.93 7.74 -15.03
CA PHE A 66 -9.64 7.58 -16.46
C PHE A 66 -10.85 7.86 -17.37
N ASP A 67 -12.05 8.09 -16.82
CA ASP A 67 -13.27 8.40 -17.59
C ASP A 67 -13.43 9.90 -17.94
N PHE A 68 -12.32 10.62 -18.15
CA PHE A 68 -12.30 12.02 -18.61
C PHE A 68 -12.00 12.15 -20.11
#